data_AF-K2EZU2-F1
#
_entry.id   AF-K2EZU2-F1
#
_cell.length_a   1.000
_cell.length_b   1.000
_cell.length_c   1.000
_cell.angle_alpha   90.00
_cell.angle_beta   90.00
_cell.angle_gamma   90.00
#
_symmetry.space_group_name_H-M   'P 1'
#
loop_
_entity.id
_entity.type
_entity.pdbx_description
1 polymer ?
#
loop_
_entity_poly.entity_id
_entity_poly.type
_entity_poly.pdbx_seq_one_letter_code
_entity_poly.pdbx_strand_id
1 'polypeptide(L)'
;MGINNQSELIKGVKIRVLMDSGSFALPANKKIGTLLAYHNSPYLEMIRTPYDTNDPLLQKLTPYQLLKASDGNDFIELTMDNNTSRQSFSYRQNDIITTAQEIYKNKGLKKDGIDAIMVVFVQACFNSRKSPSMLVTENEVILKNRFWLEAHFPGGHLNIMTPSEAILFLDLFFKSKGKYYCSGRLSFNKGYWYWLSMRVKLPHFNVSDTGINALASRVEFALMALDEIGMQYYSGVDNDVMSNTEYHFNYLVSLITGIFDNLAIKTNNLYDFKIRPAFKISLSKACRKDLLKEISKVNPALDTLIRSHTDLIEVAYSLREIVIHREKLGKCSFQLRSSDCNWESNMIEIPIKTHEHMINCGDKKSLYAPFSDWGVHVQGDKIFVIPYYFSCELMKMLLKFVDEYLQLLGYVSFVVDEIEKKSPFGEDLKKFEQNHLGF
;
A
#
# COMPACT_ATOMS: atom_id res chain seq x y z
N MET A 1 -0.67 21.20 -19.84
CA MET A 1 0.25 20.29 -19.12
C MET A 1 -0.31 20.11 -17.72
N GLY A 2 -1.07 19.04 -17.49
CA GLY A 2 -1.46 18.65 -16.13
C GLY A 2 -0.25 18.00 -15.48
N ILE A 3 0.32 18.65 -14.47
CA ILE A 3 1.39 18.09 -13.66
C ILE A 3 0.72 17.16 -12.66
N ASN A 4 1.14 15.91 -12.62
CA ASN A 4 0.62 14.87 -11.73
C ASN A 4 1.08 15.18 -10.28
N ASN A 5 0.21 15.71 -9.42
CA ASN A 5 0.62 16.18 -8.08
C ASN A 5 0.82 15.06 -7.05
N GLN A 6 0.46 13.79 -7.33
CA GLN A 6 0.98 12.68 -6.50
C GLN A 6 2.51 12.61 -6.60
N SER A 7 3.06 12.97 -7.76
CA SER A 7 4.51 13.15 -7.91
C SER A 7 5.05 14.29 -7.06
N GLU A 8 4.28 15.37 -6.86
CA GLU A 8 4.68 16.48 -5.99
C GLU A 8 4.68 16.05 -4.51
N LEU A 9 3.73 15.20 -4.12
CA LEU A 9 3.69 14.60 -2.78
C LEU A 9 4.97 13.80 -2.48
N ILE A 10 5.31 12.79 -3.30
CA ILE A 10 6.49 11.95 -3.04
C ILE A 10 7.81 12.73 -3.17
N LYS A 11 7.85 13.74 -4.05
CA LYS A 11 9.02 14.61 -4.24
C LYS A 11 9.16 15.68 -3.16
N GLY A 12 8.07 16.01 -2.44
CA GLY A 12 8.03 17.01 -1.38
C GLY A 12 9.13 16.84 -0.34
N VAL A 13 9.57 17.96 0.25
CA VAL A 13 10.52 17.93 1.38
C VAL A 13 9.77 17.69 2.69
N LYS A 14 8.58 18.28 2.82
CA LYS A 14 7.67 18.14 3.95
C LYS A 14 6.24 18.01 3.41
N ILE A 15 5.43 17.16 4.01
CA ILE A 15 4.02 16.95 3.62
C ILE A 15 3.11 17.39 4.75
N ARG A 16 2.04 18.11 4.41
CA ARG A 16 0.95 18.39 5.34
C ARG A 16 -0.08 17.27 5.30
N VAL A 17 -0.48 16.78 6.47
CA VAL A 17 -1.50 15.73 6.60
C VAL A 17 -2.70 16.31 7.31
N LEU A 18 -3.80 16.48 6.60
CA LEU A 18 -5.08 16.88 7.17
C LEU A 18 -5.84 15.63 7.62
N MET A 19 -5.95 15.46 8.94
CA MET A 19 -6.67 14.37 9.58
C MET A 19 -8.15 14.77 9.77
N ASP A 20 -9.06 14.06 9.12
CA ASP A 20 -10.50 14.29 9.27
C ASP A 20 -11.06 13.65 10.55
N SER A 21 -10.82 14.31 11.69
CA SER A 21 -11.21 13.83 13.01
C SER A 21 -12.71 13.60 13.18
N GLY A 22 -13.56 14.26 12.38
CA GLY A 22 -15.01 14.05 12.40
C GLY A 22 -15.45 12.75 11.73
N SER A 23 -14.61 12.17 10.86
CA SER A 23 -14.92 10.92 10.16
C SER A 23 -14.50 9.65 10.91
N PHE A 24 -13.58 9.78 11.86
CA PHE A 24 -12.97 8.61 12.50
C PHE A 24 -13.86 8.02 13.59
N ALA A 25 -14.03 6.70 13.56
CA ALA A 25 -14.67 5.99 14.66
C ALA A 25 -13.83 6.15 15.94
N LEU A 26 -14.49 6.38 17.08
CA LEU A 26 -13.84 6.55 18.38
C LEU A 26 -14.07 5.33 19.28
N PRO A 27 -13.04 4.83 20.00
CA PRO A 27 -11.63 5.28 19.97
C PRO A 27 -10.98 5.04 18.61
N ALA A 28 -9.99 5.85 18.25
CA ALA A 28 -9.36 5.77 16.93
C ALA A 28 -8.82 4.36 16.69
N ASN A 29 -9.06 3.83 15.49
CA ASN A 29 -8.62 2.48 15.16
C ASN A 29 -7.08 2.38 15.10
N LYS A 30 -6.56 1.15 15.10
CA LYS A 30 -5.12 0.86 15.08
C LYS A 30 -4.37 1.65 14.00
N LYS A 31 -4.97 1.83 12.80
CA LYS A 31 -4.32 2.52 11.67
C LYS A 31 -4.13 4.00 11.94
N ILE A 32 -5.15 4.67 12.49
CA ILE A 32 -5.02 6.07 12.91
C ILE A 32 -3.96 6.21 14.00
N GLY A 33 -3.95 5.30 14.99
CA GLY A 33 -2.90 5.26 16.01
C GLY A 33 -1.48 5.13 15.41
N THR A 34 -1.31 4.24 14.42
CA THR A 34 -0.04 4.09 13.68
C THR A 34 0.36 5.37 12.97
N LEU A 35 -0.55 6.06 12.27
CA LEU A 35 -0.27 7.35 11.64
C LEU A 35 0.17 8.40 12.67
N LEU A 36 -0.58 8.52 13.78
CA LEU A 36 -0.31 9.49 14.83
C LEU A 36 1.02 9.25 15.55
N ALA A 37 1.59 8.04 15.49
CA ALA A 37 2.95 7.79 15.98
C ALA A 37 4.05 8.62 15.25
N TYR A 38 3.70 9.24 14.11
CA TYR A 38 4.61 10.03 13.27
C TYR A 38 4.35 11.54 13.32
N HIS A 39 3.44 12.04 14.18
CA HIS A 39 3.13 13.47 14.27
C HIS A 39 4.35 14.36 14.56
N ASN A 40 5.36 13.82 15.23
CA ASN A 40 6.61 14.53 15.56
C ASN A 40 7.69 14.42 14.47
N SER A 41 7.41 13.79 13.32
CA SER A 41 8.38 13.68 12.24
C SER A 41 8.71 15.06 11.67
N PRO A 42 9.98 15.42 11.44
CA PRO A 42 10.35 16.70 10.84
C PRO A 42 9.87 16.85 9.39
N TYR A 43 9.49 15.74 8.77
CA TYR A 43 9.01 15.66 7.39
C TYR A 43 7.48 15.77 7.28
N LEU A 44 6.76 15.81 8.40
CA LEU A 44 5.30 15.91 8.40
C LEU A 44 4.82 17.16 9.16
N GLU A 45 3.70 17.71 8.71
CA GLU A 45 2.89 18.67 9.44
C GLU A 45 1.49 18.08 9.58
N MET A 46 1.20 17.44 10.70
CA MET A 46 -0.12 16.84 10.95
C MET A 46 -1.05 17.86 11.60
N ILE A 47 -2.18 18.12 10.95
CA ILE A 47 -3.26 18.97 11.44
C ILE A 47 -4.57 18.20 11.42
N ARG A 48 -5.59 18.73 12.07
CA ARG A 48 -6.91 18.10 12.09
C ARG A 48 -8.04 19.06 11.76
N THR A 49 -9.19 18.50 11.43
CA THR A 49 -10.46 19.24 11.34
C THR A 49 -10.88 19.79 12.72
N PRO A 50 -11.69 20.87 12.76
CA PRO A 50 -12.06 21.56 14.00
C PRO A 50 -13.07 20.78 14.86
N TYR A 51 -13.48 19.58 14.46
CA TYR A 51 -14.42 18.77 15.24
C TYR A 51 -13.80 18.34 16.57
N ASP A 52 -14.60 18.38 17.62
CA ASP A 52 -14.22 17.88 18.94
C ASP A 52 -13.91 16.38 18.86
N THR A 53 -12.90 15.96 19.61
CA THR A 53 -12.51 14.56 19.70
C THR A 53 -12.08 14.24 21.12
N ASN A 54 -12.48 13.07 21.59
CA ASN A 54 -12.06 12.53 22.87
C ASN A 54 -10.80 11.67 22.76
N ASP A 55 -10.26 11.48 21.55
CA ASP A 55 -9.04 10.72 21.34
C ASP A 55 -7.80 11.53 21.78
N PRO A 56 -7.03 11.06 22.78
CA PRO A 56 -5.90 11.83 23.32
C PRO A 56 -4.76 12.05 22.32
N LEU A 57 -4.64 11.22 21.28
CA LEU A 57 -3.62 11.39 20.25
C LEU A 57 -4.06 12.44 19.22
N LEU A 58 -5.33 12.45 18.82
CA LEU A 58 -5.86 13.50 17.93
C LEU A 58 -5.89 14.86 18.61
N GLN A 59 -6.16 14.93 19.92
CA GLN A 59 -6.12 16.20 20.67
C GLN A 59 -4.74 16.88 20.66
N LYS A 60 -3.65 16.13 20.43
CA LYS A 60 -2.30 16.68 20.28
C LYS A 60 -2.09 17.41 18.96
N LEU A 61 -2.94 17.16 17.95
CA LEU A 61 -2.85 17.82 16.66
C LEU A 61 -3.56 19.18 16.69
N THR A 62 -2.93 20.16 16.05
CA THR A 62 -3.51 21.49 15.87
C THR A 62 -4.75 21.43 14.96
N PRO A 63 -5.93 21.86 15.45
CA PRO A 63 -7.08 22.07 14.58
C PRO A 63 -6.90 23.35 13.77
N TYR A 64 -7.33 23.33 12.50
CA TYR A 64 -7.50 24.59 11.77
C TYR A 64 -8.76 25.32 12.23
N GLN A 65 -8.81 26.64 12.02
CA GLN A 65 -9.99 27.46 12.23
C GLN A 65 -10.40 28.14 10.92
N LEU A 66 -11.69 28.11 10.62
CA LEU A 66 -12.27 28.92 9.53
C LEU A 66 -12.75 30.25 10.11
N LEU A 67 -12.05 31.31 9.77
CA LEU A 67 -12.37 32.67 10.20
C LEU A 67 -13.10 33.40 9.08
N LYS A 68 -14.23 34.02 9.42
CA LYS A 68 -14.95 34.93 8.52
C LYS A 68 -14.44 36.34 8.74
N ALA A 69 -13.84 36.95 7.73
CA ALA A 69 -13.44 38.35 7.84
C ALA A 69 -14.60 39.29 7.47
N SER A 70 -14.60 40.46 8.09
CA SER A 70 -15.61 41.50 7.89
C SER A 70 -15.60 42.10 6.47
N ASP A 71 -14.51 41.91 5.72
CA ASP A 71 -14.35 42.34 4.32
C ASP A 71 -14.85 41.30 3.29
N GLY A 72 -15.37 40.16 3.76
CA GLY A 72 -15.90 39.08 2.92
C GLY A 72 -14.86 38.06 2.44
N ASN A 73 -13.60 38.16 2.87
CA ASN A 73 -12.56 37.16 2.59
C ASN A 73 -12.46 36.17 3.75
N ASP A 74 -12.86 34.92 3.55
CA ASP A 74 -12.68 33.89 4.58
C ASP A 74 -11.21 33.45 4.63
N PHE A 75 -10.74 33.03 5.80
CA PHE A 75 -9.37 32.56 6.02
C PHE A 75 -9.35 31.24 6.78
N ILE A 76 -8.42 30.38 6.42
CA ILE A 76 -8.02 29.25 7.25
C ILE A 76 -6.85 29.69 8.12
N GLU A 77 -7.02 29.62 9.44
CA GLU A 77 -6.00 29.94 10.42
C GLU A 77 -5.44 28.66 11.05
N LEU A 78 -4.11 28.61 11.19
CA LEU A 78 -3.36 27.57 11.87
C LEU A 78 -2.44 28.22 12.90
N THR A 79 -2.61 27.87 14.17
CA THR A 79 -1.76 28.36 15.27
C THR A 79 -0.93 27.21 15.82
N MET A 80 0.38 27.26 15.59
CA MET A 80 1.35 26.24 16.02
C MET A 80 2.53 26.92 16.73
N ASP A 81 2.92 26.44 17.91
CA ASP A 81 4.11 26.89 18.63
C ASP A 81 4.25 28.44 18.72
N ASN A 82 3.14 29.12 19.05
CA ASN A 82 3.01 30.58 19.12
C ASN A 82 3.17 31.33 17.78
N ASN A 83 3.25 30.64 16.65
CA ASN A 83 3.17 31.21 15.32
C ASN A 83 1.78 30.96 14.74
N THR A 84 1.13 32.05 14.33
CA THR A 84 -0.14 31.98 13.60
C THR A 84 0.13 32.20 12.12
N SER A 85 -0.29 31.23 11.30
CA SER A 85 -0.30 31.34 9.85
C SER A 85 -1.74 31.43 9.36
N ARG A 86 -1.96 32.26 8.34
CA ARG A 86 -3.26 32.44 7.69
C ARG A 86 -3.13 32.12 6.22
N GLN A 87 -4.11 31.41 5.72
CA GLN A 87 -4.25 31.10 4.31
C GLN A 87 -5.62 31.54 3.83
N SER A 88 -5.67 32.29 2.72
CA SER A 88 -6.95 32.72 2.14
C SER A 88 -7.80 31.52 1.73
N PHE A 89 -9.09 31.58 2.08
CA PHE A 89 -10.11 30.64 1.65
C PHE A 89 -10.97 31.31 0.57
N SER A 90 -10.57 31.12 -0.69
CA SER A 90 -11.17 31.85 -1.82
C SER A 90 -12.49 31.26 -2.34
N TYR A 91 -13.00 30.22 -1.70
CA TYR A 91 -14.20 29.50 -2.15
C TYR A 91 -15.46 30.05 -1.50
N ARG A 92 -16.54 30.16 -2.27
CA ARG A 92 -17.81 30.68 -1.76
C ARG A 92 -18.62 29.55 -1.14
N GLN A 93 -19.41 29.88 -0.11
CA GLN A 93 -20.33 28.93 0.51
C GLN A 93 -21.28 28.27 -0.51
N ASN A 94 -21.73 29.01 -1.52
CA ASN A 94 -22.59 28.46 -2.57
C ASN A 94 -21.90 27.36 -3.39
N ASP A 95 -20.60 27.48 -3.64
CA ASP A 95 -19.87 26.48 -4.40
C ASP A 95 -19.83 25.14 -3.64
N ILE A 96 -19.61 25.22 -2.32
CA ILE A 96 -19.59 24.07 -1.41
C ILE A 96 -20.98 23.41 -1.36
N ILE A 97 -22.03 24.22 -1.25
CA ILE A 97 -23.42 23.73 -1.25
C ILE A 97 -23.74 23.03 -2.57
N THR A 98 -23.38 23.63 -3.71
CA THR A 98 -23.64 23.04 -5.03
C THR A 98 -22.88 21.73 -5.21
N THR A 99 -21.59 21.68 -4.86
CA THR A 99 -20.81 20.43 -4.88
C THR A 99 -21.41 19.37 -3.96
N ALA A 100 -21.87 19.75 -2.77
CA ALA A 100 -22.53 18.83 -1.84
C ALA A 100 -23.87 18.32 -2.38
N GLN A 101 -24.67 19.17 -3.02
CA GLN A 101 -25.93 18.77 -3.65
C GLN A 101 -25.72 17.73 -4.75
N GLU A 102 -24.66 17.89 -5.55
CA GLU A 102 -24.30 16.96 -6.62
C GLU A 102 -23.87 15.59 -6.05
N ILE A 103 -22.93 15.59 -5.08
CA ILE A 103 -22.41 14.37 -4.47
C ILE A 103 -23.49 13.60 -3.70
N TYR A 104 -24.34 14.30 -2.97
CA TYR A 104 -25.42 13.70 -2.18
C TYR A 104 -26.74 13.55 -2.97
N LYS A 105 -26.75 13.92 -4.26
CA LYS A 105 -27.90 13.80 -5.18
C LYS A 105 -29.22 14.35 -4.62
N ASN A 106 -29.16 15.51 -3.97
CA ASN A 106 -30.32 16.27 -3.47
C ASN A 106 -31.30 15.54 -2.51
N LYS A 107 -30.97 14.36 -1.97
CA LYS A 107 -31.84 13.67 -1.00
C LYS A 107 -31.71 14.27 0.40
N GLY A 108 -32.22 15.49 0.58
CA GLY A 108 -32.29 16.17 1.88
C GLY A 108 -30.90 16.46 2.47
N LEU A 109 -30.13 17.31 1.79
CA LEU A 109 -28.78 17.69 2.21
C LEU A 109 -28.81 18.27 3.63
N LYS A 110 -28.22 17.53 4.58
CA LYS A 110 -28.05 17.96 5.97
C LYS A 110 -26.80 18.82 6.10
N LYS A 111 -26.75 19.62 7.16
CA LYS A 111 -25.58 20.42 7.53
C LYS A 111 -24.29 19.58 7.56
N ASP A 112 -24.35 18.39 8.14
CA ASP A 112 -23.21 17.45 8.21
C ASP A 112 -22.64 17.09 6.83
N GLY A 113 -23.49 17.03 5.79
CA GLY A 113 -23.04 16.80 4.41
C GLY A 113 -22.31 17.99 3.81
N ILE A 114 -22.75 19.21 4.11
CA ILE A 114 -22.07 20.45 3.69
C ILE A 114 -20.72 20.56 4.43
N ASP A 115 -20.72 20.28 5.73
CA ASP A 115 -19.53 20.36 6.57
C ASP A 115 -18.48 19.31 6.17
N ALA A 116 -18.90 18.12 5.72
CA ALA A 116 -18.00 17.12 5.13
C ALA A 116 -17.34 17.63 3.83
N ILE A 117 -18.11 18.24 2.92
CA ILE A 117 -17.57 18.78 1.67
C ILE A 117 -16.68 19.99 1.92
N MET A 118 -16.97 20.82 2.93
CA MET A 118 -16.10 21.93 3.35
C MET A 118 -14.66 21.45 3.62
N VAL A 119 -14.47 20.28 4.23
CA VAL A 119 -13.13 19.70 4.47
C VAL A 119 -12.35 19.49 3.17
N VAL A 120 -13.03 19.08 2.09
CA VAL A 120 -12.41 18.91 0.77
C VAL A 120 -11.94 20.23 0.18
N PHE A 121 -12.71 21.30 0.37
CA PHE A 121 -12.35 22.65 -0.08
C PHE A 121 -11.18 23.23 0.74
N VAL A 122 -11.15 22.97 2.05
CA VAL A 122 -9.99 23.30 2.90
C VAL A 122 -8.75 22.55 2.42
N GLN A 123 -8.89 21.26 2.09
CA GLN A 123 -7.81 20.47 1.50
C GLN A 123 -7.35 21.05 0.17
N ALA A 124 -8.26 21.50 -0.70
CA ALA A 124 -7.91 22.15 -1.96
C ALA A 124 -7.09 23.43 -1.74
N CYS A 125 -7.40 24.23 -0.71
CA CYS A 125 -6.57 25.35 -0.31
C CYS A 125 -5.18 24.88 0.12
N PHE A 126 -5.09 23.94 1.06
CA PHE A 126 -3.80 23.47 1.57
C PHE A 126 -2.92 22.83 0.51
N ASN A 127 -3.51 22.19 -0.50
CA ASN A 127 -2.78 21.50 -1.53
C ASN A 127 -2.21 22.45 -2.58
N SER A 128 -1.04 23.01 -2.28
CA SER A 128 -0.28 23.86 -3.19
C SER A 128 1.01 23.18 -3.63
N ARG A 129 1.53 23.57 -4.81
CA ARG A 129 2.80 23.03 -5.34
C ARG A 129 3.99 23.18 -4.40
N LYS A 130 3.97 24.20 -3.53
CA LYS A 130 5.05 24.50 -2.58
C LYS A 130 4.91 23.74 -1.26
N SER A 131 3.72 23.21 -0.96
CA SER A 131 3.40 22.54 0.28
C SER A 131 2.39 21.43 -0.06
N PRO A 132 2.86 20.29 -0.59
CA PRO A 132 1.97 19.21 -0.95
C PRO A 132 1.27 18.69 0.30
N SER A 133 0.00 18.36 0.17
CA SER A 133 -0.82 17.92 1.28
C SER A 133 -1.68 16.73 0.90
N MET A 134 -2.13 16.01 1.91
CA MET A 134 -3.11 14.93 1.75
C MET A 134 -4.20 15.02 2.82
N LEU A 135 -5.41 14.60 2.43
CA LEU A 135 -6.54 14.45 3.32
C LEU A 135 -6.69 12.97 3.69
N VAL A 136 -6.61 12.66 4.97
CA VAL A 136 -6.88 11.32 5.52
C VAL A 136 -8.27 11.30 6.13
N THR A 137 -9.18 10.50 5.57
CA THR A 137 -10.59 10.45 5.99
C THR A 137 -11.15 9.03 5.93
N GLU A 138 -12.12 8.73 6.79
CA GLU A 138 -12.97 7.54 6.74
C GLU A 138 -14.38 7.85 6.20
N ASN A 139 -14.61 9.09 5.73
CA ASN A 139 -15.90 9.49 5.18
C ASN A 139 -16.14 8.78 3.84
N GLU A 140 -17.00 7.75 3.87
CA GLU A 140 -17.29 6.94 2.68
C GLU A 140 -17.82 7.75 1.49
N VAL A 141 -18.57 8.83 1.74
CA VAL A 141 -19.12 9.64 0.65
C VAL A 141 -18.01 10.38 -0.07
N ILE A 142 -17.07 10.98 0.67
CA ILE A 142 -15.90 11.64 0.09
C ILE A 142 -15.04 10.60 -0.65
N LEU A 143 -14.74 9.46 -0.02
CA LEU A 143 -13.89 8.42 -0.60
C LEU A 143 -14.47 7.82 -1.89
N LYS A 144 -15.78 7.55 -1.94
CA LYS A 144 -16.46 7.05 -3.15
C LYS A 144 -16.46 8.08 -4.30
N ASN A 145 -16.41 9.37 -3.97
CA ASN A 145 -16.44 10.46 -4.94
C ASN A 145 -15.08 11.15 -5.13
N ARG A 146 -13.97 10.58 -4.63
CA ARG A 146 -12.65 11.26 -4.67
C ARG A 146 -12.19 11.62 -6.08
N PHE A 147 -12.33 10.71 -7.06
CA PHE A 147 -11.96 11.01 -8.45
C PHE A 147 -12.89 12.03 -9.11
N TRP A 148 -14.17 12.03 -8.72
CA TRP A 148 -15.12 13.02 -9.17
C TRP A 148 -14.75 14.41 -8.63
N LEU A 149 -14.40 14.49 -7.34
CA LEU A 149 -13.95 15.71 -6.66
C LEU A 149 -12.63 16.27 -7.22
N GLU A 150 -11.76 15.41 -7.75
CA GLU A 150 -10.54 15.85 -8.43
C GLU A 150 -10.80 16.31 -9.88
N ALA A 151 -11.79 15.72 -10.55
CA ALA A 151 -12.20 16.09 -11.90
C ALA A 151 -13.11 17.34 -11.97
N HIS A 152 -13.85 17.62 -10.90
CA HIS A 152 -14.81 18.72 -10.78
C HIS A 152 -14.42 19.71 -9.70
N PHE A 153 -15.05 20.89 -9.68
CA PHE A 153 -14.80 21.91 -8.67
C PHE A 153 -14.93 21.35 -7.23
N PRO A 154 -13.93 21.56 -6.34
CA PRO A 154 -12.84 22.55 -6.41
C PRO A 154 -11.70 22.19 -7.38
N GLY A 155 -11.62 20.92 -7.79
CA GLY A 155 -10.77 20.42 -8.87
C GLY A 155 -9.31 20.26 -8.49
N GLY A 156 -8.56 19.68 -9.42
CA GLY A 156 -7.15 19.38 -9.22
C GLY A 156 -6.96 18.15 -8.34
N HIS A 157 -5.71 17.76 -8.12
CA HIS A 157 -5.40 16.64 -7.25
C HIS A 157 -5.63 17.06 -5.80
N LEU A 158 -6.37 16.25 -5.04
CA LEU A 158 -6.73 16.52 -3.66
C LEU A 158 -6.05 15.55 -2.69
N ASN A 159 -5.52 14.43 -3.23
CA ASN A 159 -4.78 13.43 -2.48
C ASN A 159 -5.59 12.88 -1.29
N ILE A 160 -6.85 12.52 -1.58
CA ILE A 160 -7.79 11.99 -0.59
C ILE A 160 -7.53 10.50 -0.41
N MET A 161 -7.14 10.13 0.81
CA MET A 161 -6.71 8.78 1.16
C MET A 161 -7.50 8.25 2.35
N THR A 162 -7.73 6.94 2.35
CA THR A 162 -8.05 6.20 3.57
C THR A 162 -6.85 6.16 4.52
N PRO A 163 -7.03 5.87 5.82
CA PRO A 163 -5.91 5.65 6.73
C PRO A 163 -4.94 4.56 6.25
N SER A 164 -5.43 3.52 5.58
CA SER A 164 -4.59 2.43 5.06
C SER A 164 -3.69 2.89 3.91
N GLU A 165 -4.26 3.64 2.96
CA GLU A 165 -3.51 4.21 1.84
C GLU A 165 -2.46 5.22 2.34
N ALA A 166 -2.82 6.05 3.33
CA ALA A 166 -1.90 7.01 3.94
C ALA A 166 -0.71 6.34 4.63
N ILE A 167 -0.92 5.21 5.32
CA ILE A 167 0.16 4.43 5.94
C ILE A 167 1.15 3.94 4.88
N LEU A 168 0.66 3.35 3.79
CA LEU A 168 1.50 2.87 2.69
C LEU A 168 2.25 4.03 2.04
N PHE A 169 1.55 5.12 1.74
CA PHE A 169 2.15 6.29 1.10
C PHE A 169 3.25 6.92 1.97
N LEU A 170 3.01 7.14 3.26
CA LEU A 170 3.98 7.78 4.15
C LEU A 170 5.27 6.96 4.32
N ASP A 171 5.14 5.64 4.36
CA ASP A 171 6.29 4.75 4.40
C ASP A 171 7.19 4.93 3.16
N LEU A 172 6.59 4.87 1.97
CA LEU A 172 7.29 5.09 0.71
C LEU A 172 7.86 6.50 0.61
N PHE A 173 7.13 7.50 1.10
CA PHE A 173 7.62 8.87 1.18
C PHE A 173 8.89 8.96 2.02
N PHE A 174 8.93 8.38 3.22
CA PHE A 174 10.13 8.38 4.05
C PHE A 174 11.29 7.61 3.39
N LYS A 175 11.02 6.43 2.83
CA LYS A 175 12.01 5.61 2.14
C LYS A 175 12.60 6.32 0.92
N SER A 176 11.81 7.12 0.20
CA SER A 176 12.29 7.95 -0.91
C SER A 176 13.33 8.99 -0.48
N LYS A 177 13.35 9.34 0.82
CA LYS A 177 14.35 10.23 1.45
C LYS A 177 15.44 9.47 2.19
N GLY A 178 15.54 8.15 2.00
CA GLY A 178 16.46 7.27 2.71
C GLY A 178 16.18 7.16 4.20
N LYS A 179 14.94 7.40 4.64
CA LYS A 179 14.52 7.32 6.04
C LYS A 179 13.68 6.06 6.27
N TYR A 180 14.16 5.22 7.17
CA TYR A 180 13.53 3.94 7.51
C TYR A 180 13.00 4.02 8.93
N TYR A 181 11.87 4.72 9.10
CA TYR A 181 11.28 4.96 10.40
C TYR A 181 10.50 3.74 10.92
N CYS A 182 10.54 3.58 12.24
CA CYS A 182 9.63 2.73 13.01
C CYS A 182 8.62 3.58 13.79
N SER A 183 8.95 4.82 14.12
CA SER A 183 8.04 5.85 14.65
C SER A 183 8.60 7.23 14.34
N GLY A 184 7.87 8.31 14.66
CA GLY A 184 8.33 9.68 14.40
C GLY A 184 9.65 10.08 15.06
N ARG A 185 10.18 9.28 16.00
CA ARG A 185 11.46 9.52 16.69
C ARG A 185 12.45 8.35 16.62
N LEU A 186 12.05 7.23 16.03
CA LEU A 186 12.87 6.02 15.94
C LEU A 186 13.07 5.62 14.49
N SER A 187 14.32 5.57 14.05
CA SER A 187 14.72 5.12 12.72
C SER A 187 15.75 4.02 12.80
N PHE A 188 15.70 3.11 11.83
CA PHE A 188 16.70 2.07 11.62
C PHE A 188 17.51 2.35 10.35
N ASN A 189 18.60 1.61 10.16
CA ASN A 189 19.25 1.57 8.84
C ASN A 189 18.43 0.68 7.88
N LYS A 190 18.64 0.84 6.57
CA LYS A 190 17.91 0.12 5.52
C LYS A 190 17.86 -1.39 5.76
N GLY A 191 19.03 -2.01 5.92
CA GLY A 191 19.14 -3.47 6.04
C GLY A 191 18.40 -3.99 7.27
N TYR A 192 18.59 -3.33 8.41
CA TYR A 192 17.93 -3.72 9.65
C TYR A 192 16.40 -3.52 9.61
N TRP A 193 15.93 -2.47 8.93
CA TRP A 193 14.48 -2.25 8.74
C TRP A 193 13.83 -3.38 7.93
N TYR A 194 14.41 -3.76 6.79
CA TYR A 194 13.88 -4.86 5.97
C TYR A 194 14.00 -6.21 6.66
N TRP A 195 15.07 -6.41 7.45
CA TRP A 195 15.20 -7.57 8.32
C TRP A 195 14.04 -7.66 9.31
N LEU A 196 13.76 -6.59 10.08
CA LEU A 196 12.63 -6.56 11.00
C LEU A 196 11.29 -6.79 10.29
N SER A 197 11.07 -6.14 9.14
CA SER A 197 9.85 -6.31 8.34
C SER A 197 9.64 -7.76 7.91
N MET A 198 10.68 -8.41 7.37
CA MET A 198 10.62 -9.82 6.98
C MET A 198 10.34 -10.72 8.20
N ARG A 199 10.99 -10.46 9.34
CA ARG A 199 10.85 -11.28 10.55
C ARG A 199 9.45 -11.22 11.16
N VAL A 200 8.79 -10.06 11.12
CA VAL A 200 7.39 -9.93 11.54
C VAL A 200 6.44 -10.64 10.57
N LYS A 201 6.76 -10.65 9.28
CA LYS A 201 5.93 -11.25 8.23
C LYS A 201 6.12 -12.76 8.08
N LEU A 202 7.27 -13.30 8.49
CA LEU A 202 7.60 -14.72 8.48
C LEU A 202 8.04 -15.21 9.88
N PRO A 203 7.12 -15.26 10.87
CA PRO A 203 7.45 -15.71 12.21
C PRO A 203 8.13 -17.08 12.29
N HIS A 204 7.81 -18.02 11.40
CA HIS A 204 8.36 -19.37 11.38
C HIS A 204 9.72 -19.47 10.65
N PHE A 205 10.32 -18.35 10.22
CA PHE A 205 11.68 -18.35 9.70
C PHE A 205 12.72 -18.44 10.83
N ASN A 206 13.74 -19.31 10.69
CA ASN A 206 14.82 -19.47 11.67
C ASN A 206 16.21 -19.44 11.00
N VAL A 207 17.12 -18.61 11.56
CA VAL A 207 18.44 -18.26 10.96
C VAL A 207 19.42 -19.44 10.88
N SER A 208 19.17 -20.52 11.64
CA SER A 208 20.06 -21.68 11.71
C SER A 208 20.07 -22.58 10.47
N ASP A 209 19.14 -22.38 9.52
CA ASP A 209 19.02 -23.21 8.32
C ASP A 209 19.55 -22.51 7.06
N THR A 210 20.72 -22.95 6.57
CA THR A 210 21.36 -22.36 5.39
C THR A 210 20.50 -22.48 4.12
N GLY A 211 19.64 -23.50 4.03
CA GLY A 211 18.71 -23.66 2.90
C GLY A 211 17.60 -22.62 2.88
N ILE A 212 17.29 -22.01 4.03
CA ILE A 212 16.23 -21.00 4.17
C ILE A 212 16.81 -19.58 4.23
N ASN A 213 18.11 -19.40 4.52
CA ASN A 213 18.76 -18.09 4.40
C ASN A 213 18.62 -17.49 2.99
N ALA A 214 18.67 -18.34 1.96
CA ALA A 214 18.44 -17.94 0.58
C ALA A 214 16.97 -17.54 0.31
N LEU A 215 16.01 -18.16 1.02
CA LEU A 215 14.59 -17.76 1.00
C LEU A 215 14.42 -16.38 1.64
N ALA A 216 14.97 -16.18 2.85
CA ALA A 216 14.88 -14.91 3.59
C ALA A 216 15.47 -13.74 2.79
N SER A 217 16.66 -13.92 2.21
CA SER A 217 17.28 -12.89 1.36
C SER A 217 16.39 -12.49 0.17
N ARG A 218 15.72 -13.47 -0.45
CA ARG A 218 14.78 -13.19 -1.56
C ARG A 218 13.54 -12.45 -1.09
N VAL A 219 13.02 -12.79 0.09
CA VAL A 219 11.87 -12.10 0.68
C VAL A 219 12.23 -10.65 0.99
N GLU A 220 13.38 -10.39 1.61
CA GLU A 220 13.86 -9.02 1.86
C GLU A 220 14.00 -8.23 0.56
N PHE A 221 14.63 -8.80 -0.46
CA PHE A 221 14.75 -8.13 -1.76
C PHE A 221 13.40 -7.95 -2.46
N ALA A 222 12.43 -8.85 -2.23
CA ALA A 222 11.08 -8.71 -2.77
C ALA A 222 10.34 -7.55 -2.09
N LEU A 223 10.49 -7.40 -0.77
CA LEU A 223 9.98 -6.24 -0.03
C LEU A 223 10.63 -4.92 -0.51
N MET A 224 11.95 -4.94 -0.75
CA MET A 224 12.64 -3.77 -1.34
C MET A 224 12.11 -3.45 -2.73
N ALA A 225 11.98 -4.45 -3.61
CA ALA A 225 11.46 -4.25 -4.97
C ALA A 225 10.01 -3.74 -4.96
N LEU A 226 9.17 -4.22 -4.03
CA LEU A 226 7.81 -3.73 -3.82
C LEU A 226 7.79 -2.24 -3.47
N ASP A 227 8.66 -1.79 -2.57
CA ASP A 227 8.76 -0.38 -2.22
C ASP A 227 9.23 0.47 -3.40
N GLU A 228 10.22 -0.01 -4.17
CA GLU A 228 10.67 0.70 -5.38
C GLU A 228 9.54 0.84 -6.40
N ILE A 229 8.75 -0.21 -6.63
CA ILE A 229 7.54 -0.16 -7.48
C ILE A 229 6.54 0.87 -6.94
N GLY A 230 6.32 0.90 -5.63
CA GLY A 230 5.43 1.88 -4.98
C GLY A 230 5.92 3.32 -5.12
N MET A 231 7.21 3.57 -4.93
CA MET A 231 7.80 4.90 -5.13
C MET A 231 7.67 5.36 -6.58
N GLN A 232 7.82 4.46 -7.56
CA GLN A 232 7.54 4.77 -8.96
C GLN A 232 6.06 5.09 -9.19
N TYR A 233 5.14 4.30 -8.64
CA TYR A 233 3.70 4.55 -8.74
C TYR A 233 3.31 5.96 -8.29
N TYR A 234 3.82 6.41 -7.14
CA TYR A 234 3.55 7.76 -6.64
C TYR A 234 4.38 8.86 -7.34
N SER A 235 5.37 8.52 -8.17
CA SER A 235 6.19 9.49 -8.91
C SER A 235 5.51 10.03 -10.17
N GLY A 236 4.33 9.51 -10.52
CA GLY A 236 3.50 9.96 -11.64
C GLY A 236 3.57 9.03 -12.85
N VAL A 237 3.06 9.49 -13.99
CA VAL A 237 2.97 8.69 -15.23
C VAL A 237 3.85 9.29 -16.30
N ASP A 238 4.98 8.63 -16.56
CA ASP A 238 5.82 8.87 -17.74
C ASP A 238 6.58 7.59 -18.12
N ASN A 239 7.36 7.67 -19.22
CA ASN A 239 8.11 6.55 -19.77
C ASN A 239 9.29 6.11 -18.89
N ASP A 240 9.94 7.02 -18.17
CA ASP A 240 11.07 6.73 -17.30
C ASP A 240 10.58 6.01 -16.04
N VAL A 241 9.52 6.52 -15.43
CA VAL A 241 8.80 5.88 -14.32
C VAL A 241 8.31 4.50 -14.72
N MET A 242 7.73 4.35 -15.92
CA MET A 242 7.27 3.03 -16.39
C MET A 242 8.45 2.06 -16.56
N SER A 243 9.58 2.53 -17.09
CA SER A 243 10.76 1.68 -17.32
C SER A 243 11.40 1.23 -16.00
N ASN A 244 11.47 2.11 -15.00
CA ASN A 244 11.90 1.77 -13.65
C ASN A 244 10.92 0.82 -12.96
N THR A 245 9.62 1.06 -13.11
CA THR A 245 8.56 0.17 -12.60
C THR A 245 8.72 -1.24 -13.18
N GLU A 246 8.88 -1.35 -14.50
CA GLU A 246 9.07 -2.62 -15.20
C GLU A 246 10.33 -3.36 -14.73
N TYR A 247 11.45 -2.65 -14.54
CA TYR A 247 12.69 -3.23 -14.02
C TYR A 247 12.48 -3.90 -12.65
N HIS A 248 11.91 -3.17 -11.70
CA HIS A 248 11.68 -3.69 -10.34
C HIS A 248 10.58 -4.76 -10.32
N PHE A 249 9.55 -4.63 -11.14
CA PHE A 249 8.50 -5.62 -11.29
C PHE A 249 9.04 -6.96 -11.81
N ASN A 250 9.89 -6.92 -12.85
CA ASN A 250 10.52 -8.11 -13.40
C ASN A 250 11.44 -8.79 -12.40
N TYR A 251 12.18 -8.00 -11.63
CA TYR A 251 13.01 -8.50 -10.54
C TYR A 251 12.17 -9.14 -9.44
N LEU A 252 11.06 -8.51 -9.05
CA LEU A 252 10.12 -9.06 -8.06
C LEU A 252 9.56 -10.41 -8.50
N VAL A 253 9.07 -10.55 -9.74
CA VAL A 253 8.57 -11.82 -10.29
C VAL A 253 9.64 -12.93 -10.23
N SER A 254 10.90 -12.57 -10.51
CA SER A 254 12.04 -13.49 -10.44
C SER A 254 12.33 -13.93 -9.01
N LEU A 255 12.20 -13.03 -8.03
CA LEU A 255 12.37 -13.35 -6.61
C LEU A 255 11.26 -14.24 -6.08
N ILE A 256 9.99 -13.94 -6.42
CA ILE A 256 8.81 -14.69 -5.98
C ILE A 256 8.85 -16.13 -6.50
N THR A 257 9.16 -16.31 -7.78
CA THR A 257 9.30 -17.67 -8.33
C THR A 257 10.48 -18.42 -7.71
N GLY A 258 11.59 -17.72 -7.45
CA GLY A 258 12.69 -18.26 -6.67
C GLY A 258 12.29 -18.67 -5.24
N ILE A 259 11.40 -17.93 -4.56
CA ILE A 259 10.89 -18.29 -3.24
C ILE A 259 10.15 -19.64 -3.29
N PHE A 260 9.25 -19.83 -4.25
CA PHE A 260 8.55 -21.10 -4.44
C PHE A 260 9.51 -22.27 -4.75
N ASP A 261 10.51 -22.05 -5.61
CA ASP A 261 11.51 -23.07 -5.92
C ASP A 261 12.36 -23.44 -4.69
N ASN A 262 12.74 -22.47 -3.85
CA ASN A 262 13.47 -22.75 -2.61
C ASN A 262 12.65 -23.60 -1.64
N LEU A 263 11.34 -23.33 -1.51
CA LEU A 263 10.45 -24.16 -0.69
C LEU A 263 10.36 -25.60 -1.22
N ALA A 264 10.24 -25.78 -2.54
CA ALA A 264 10.22 -27.11 -3.15
C ALA A 264 11.53 -27.87 -2.91
N ILE A 265 12.68 -27.22 -3.14
CA ILE A 265 14.02 -27.81 -2.92
C ILE A 265 14.22 -28.16 -1.45
N LYS A 266 13.83 -27.25 -0.54
CA LYS A 266 13.95 -27.48 0.89
C LYS A 266 13.14 -28.70 1.32
N THR A 267 11.92 -28.83 0.83
CA THR A 267 11.02 -29.96 1.11
C THR A 267 11.57 -31.27 0.56
N ASN A 268 12.07 -31.26 -0.68
CA ASN A 268 12.72 -32.43 -1.28
C ASN A 268 13.89 -32.91 -0.44
N ASN A 269 14.73 -31.99 0.05
CA ASN A 269 15.91 -32.33 0.85
C ASN A 269 15.54 -32.77 2.26
N LEU A 270 14.54 -32.13 2.89
CA LEU A 270 14.09 -32.47 4.24
C LEU A 270 13.54 -33.90 4.32
N TYR A 271 12.79 -34.32 3.31
CA TYR A 271 12.16 -35.65 3.27
C TYR A 271 12.93 -36.66 2.40
N ASP A 272 14.13 -36.30 1.92
CA ASP A 272 14.98 -37.13 1.04
C ASP A 272 14.25 -37.74 -0.17
N PHE A 273 13.44 -36.92 -0.85
CA PHE A 273 12.74 -37.38 -2.06
C PHE A 273 13.74 -37.60 -3.20
N LYS A 274 13.68 -38.77 -3.84
CA LYS A 274 14.56 -39.15 -4.95
C LYS A 274 14.09 -38.62 -6.31
N ILE A 275 13.58 -37.38 -6.34
CA ILE A 275 13.09 -36.74 -7.57
C ILE A 275 14.30 -36.32 -8.41
N ARG A 276 14.38 -36.81 -9.65
CA ARG A 276 15.43 -36.48 -10.60
C ARG A 276 14.86 -36.10 -11.96
N PRO A 277 15.53 -35.20 -12.69
CA PRO A 277 16.67 -34.34 -12.29
C PRO A 277 16.25 -33.14 -11.42
N ALA A 278 17.20 -32.45 -10.79
CA ALA A 278 16.96 -31.38 -9.82
C ALA A 278 16.11 -30.21 -10.37
N PHE A 279 16.16 -29.92 -11.67
CA PHE A 279 15.32 -28.91 -12.30
C PHE A 279 13.82 -29.27 -12.32
N LYS A 280 13.46 -30.51 -11.99
CA LYS A 280 12.06 -30.94 -11.78
C LYS A 280 11.56 -30.69 -10.36
N ILE A 281 12.36 -30.10 -9.48
CA ILE A 281 11.96 -29.78 -8.11
C ILE A 281 11.47 -28.32 -8.10
N SER A 282 10.17 -28.14 -8.35
CA SER A 282 9.52 -26.83 -8.43
C SER A 282 8.03 -26.96 -8.11
N LEU A 283 7.43 -25.87 -7.61
CA LEU A 283 5.97 -25.78 -7.43
C LEU A 283 5.21 -25.43 -8.72
N SER A 284 5.93 -25.16 -9.82
CA SER A 284 5.32 -24.92 -11.14
C SER A 284 4.47 -26.11 -11.60
N LYS A 285 3.40 -25.83 -12.36
CA LYS A 285 2.48 -26.85 -12.90
C LYS A 285 3.17 -28.05 -13.57
N ALA A 286 4.25 -27.79 -14.31
CA ALA A 286 4.98 -28.81 -15.06
C ALA A 286 5.71 -29.82 -14.16
N CYS A 287 6.13 -29.38 -12.96
CA CYS A 287 7.00 -30.16 -12.08
C CYS A 287 6.29 -30.63 -10.80
N ARG A 288 5.25 -29.91 -10.36
CA ARG A 288 4.58 -30.08 -9.07
C ARG A 288 3.98 -31.48 -8.84
N LYS A 289 3.55 -32.18 -9.90
CA LYS A 289 2.80 -33.44 -9.78
C LYS A 289 3.57 -34.53 -9.03
N ASP A 290 4.84 -34.74 -9.40
CA ASP A 290 5.67 -35.78 -8.78
C ASP A 290 6.02 -35.40 -7.35
N LEU A 291 6.32 -34.12 -7.11
CA LEU A 291 6.59 -33.59 -5.78
C LEU A 291 5.38 -33.77 -4.83
N LEU A 292 4.18 -33.38 -5.26
CA LEU A 292 2.97 -33.53 -4.46
C LEU A 292 2.63 -34.99 -4.14
N LYS A 293 2.90 -35.91 -5.08
CA LYS A 293 2.71 -37.35 -4.85
C LYS A 293 3.60 -37.88 -3.73
N GLU A 294 4.83 -37.38 -3.61
CA GLU A 294 5.73 -37.74 -2.51
C GLU A 294 5.36 -37.02 -1.22
N ILE A 295 5.04 -35.72 -1.27
CA ILE A 295 4.58 -34.93 -0.10
C ILE A 295 3.34 -35.56 0.52
N SER A 296 2.34 -35.98 -0.28
CA SER A 296 1.10 -36.54 0.24
C SER A 296 1.29 -37.80 1.08
N LYS A 297 2.41 -38.51 0.93
CA LYS A 297 2.73 -39.71 1.71
C LYS A 297 3.27 -39.40 3.10
N VAL A 298 3.97 -38.27 3.25
CA VAL A 298 4.73 -37.92 4.47
C VAL A 298 4.18 -36.71 5.21
N ASN A 299 3.56 -35.76 4.49
CA ASN A 299 2.97 -34.54 5.03
C ASN A 299 1.70 -34.14 4.24
N PRO A 300 0.56 -34.81 4.48
CA PRO A 300 -0.71 -34.51 3.78
C PRO A 300 -1.22 -33.07 3.98
N ALA A 301 -0.89 -32.45 5.12
CA ALA A 301 -1.25 -31.06 5.39
C ALA A 301 -0.51 -30.12 4.44
N LEU A 302 0.79 -30.36 4.20
CA LEU A 302 1.58 -29.57 3.24
C LEU A 302 1.10 -29.77 1.79
N ASP A 303 0.74 -30.99 1.39
CA ASP A 303 0.12 -31.24 0.08
C ASP A 303 -1.19 -30.44 -0.06
N THR A 304 -2.02 -30.43 0.98
CA THR A 304 -3.28 -29.68 1.01
C THR A 304 -3.04 -28.18 0.88
N LEU A 305 -2.07 -27.62 1.62
CA LEU A 305 -1.71 -26.19 1.54
C LEU A 305 -1.26 -25.80 0.13
N ILE A 306 -0.39 -26.60 -0.49
CA ILE A 306 0.10 -26.31 -1.85
C ILE A 306 -1.06 -26.38 -2.85
N ARG A 307 -1.95 -27.36 -2.73
CA ARG A 307 -3.10 -27.51 -3.63
C ARG A 307 -4.07 -26.34 -3.51
N SER A 308 -4.38 -25.90 -2.28
CA SER A 308 -5.30 -24.78 -2.04
C SER A 308 -4.76 -23.43 -2.53
N HIS A 309 -3.44 -23.32 -2.72
CA HIS A 309 -2.78 -22.11 -3.25
C HIS A 309 -2.28 -22.29 -4.70
N THR A 310 -2.84 -23.25 -5.45
CA THR A 310 -2.44 -23.47 -6.85
C THR A 310 -2.56 -22.19 -7.67
N ASP A 311 -3.67 -21.47 -7.60
CA ASP A 311 -3.88 -20.26 -8.40
C ASP A 311 -2.82 -19.17 -8.10
N LEU A 312 -2.47 -18.95 -6.83
CA LEU A 312 -1.40 -18.04 -6.42
C LEU A 312 -0.05 -18.41 -7.07
N ILE A 313 0.27 -19.71 -7.03
CA ILE A 313 1.49 -20.25 -7.61
C ILE A 313 1.49 -20.03 -9.13
N GLU A 314 0.36 -20.32 -9.80
CA GLU A 314 0.24 -20.16 -11.25
C GLU A 314 0.30 -18.69 -11.68
N VAL A 315 -0.23 -17.73 -10.89
CA VAL A 315 -0.06 -16.29 -11.15
C VAL A 315 1.43 -15.92 -11.25
N ALA A 316 2.24 -16.39 -10.31
CA ALA A 316 3.67 -16.08 -10.30
C ALA A 316 4.43 -16.75 -11.46
N TYR A 317 4.18 -18.03 -11.72
CA TYR A 317 4.87 -18.75 -12.80
C TYR A 317 4.41 -18.31 -14.19
N SER A 318 3.14 -17.95 -14.39
CA SER A 318 2.67 -17.47 -15.69
C SER A 318 3.36 -16.16 -16.07
N LEU A 319 3.59 -15.26 -15.11
CA LEU A 319 4.32 -14.01 -15.33
C LEU A 319 5.81 -14.27 -15.57
N ARG A 320 6.42 -15.19 -14.83
CA ARG A 320 7.83 -15.57 -15.03
C ARG A 320 8.11 -15.99 -16.47
N GLU A 321 7.24 -16.82 -17.05
CA GLU A 321 7.36 -17.24 -18.46
C GLU A 321 7.35 -16.05 -19.43
N ILE A 322 6.60 -15.00 -19.13
CA ILE A 322 6.51 -13.83 -20.01
C ILE A 322 7.71 -12.90 -19.81
N VAL A 323 8.06 -12.64 -18.55
CA VAL A 323 9.10 -11.71 -18.14
C VAL A 323 10.50 -12.24 -18.45
N ILE A 324 10.75 -13.51 -18.17
CA ILE A 324 12.10 -14.12 -18.26
C ILE A 324 12.28 -14.83 -19.60
N HIS A 325 11.22 -15.42 -20.16
CA HIS A 325 11.34 -16.35 -21.28
C HIS A 325 10.69 -15.87 -22.60
N ARG A 326 10.10 -14.66 -22.66
CA ARG A 326 9.43 -14.11 -23.87
C ARG A 326 9.74 -12.62 -24.10
N GLU A 327 8.91 -11.94 -24.90
CA GLU A 327 9.04 -10.57 -25.42
C GLU A 327 8.92 -9.44 -24.37
N LYS A 328 8.90 -9.78 -23.07
CA LYS A 328 8.51 -8.92 -21.94
C LYS A 328 7.00 -8.62 -21.95
N LEU A 329 6.49 -8.07 -20.84
CA LEU A 329 5.07 -7.72 -20.74
C LEU A 329 4.79 -6.45 -21.54
N GLY A 330 3.65 -6.43 -22.25
CA GLY A 330 3.18 -5.23 -22.94
C GLY A 330 2.95 -4.10 -21.95
N LYS A 331 3.53 -2.93 -22.20
CA LYS A 331 3.35 -1.75 -21.35
C LYS A 331 2.51 -0.70 -22.03
N CYS A 332 1.67 -0.03 -21.23
CA CYS A 332 0.98 1.17 -21.67
C CYS A 332 0.93 2.19 -20.53
N SER A 333 1.10 3.45 -20.89
CA SER A 333 0.59 4.55 -20.07
C SER A 333 -0.92 4.63 -20.33
N PHE A 334 -1.73 4.37 -19.32
CA PHE A 334 -3.17 4.47 -19.42
C PHE A 334 -3.65 5.79 -18.81
N GLN A 335 -4.54 6.47 -19.52
CA GLN A 335 -5.20 7.67 -19.03
C GLN A 335 -6.70 7.55 -19.27
N LEU A 336 -7.45 7.42 -18.18
CA LEU A 336 -8.90 7.52 -18.16
C LEU A 336 -9.28 8.99 -17.96
N ARG A 337 -9.84 9.60 -19.01
CA ARG A 337 -10.55 10.88 -18.90
C ARG A 337 -12.00 10.66 -19.27
N SER A 338 -12.88 10.74 -18.28
CA SER A 338 -14.33 10.84 -18.47
C SER A 338 -14.84 12.14 -17.86
N SER A 339 -16.14 12.42 -18.02
CA SER A 339 -16.80 13.52 -17.29
C SER A 339 -16.55 13.43 -15.78
N ASP A 340 -16.56 12.21 -15.24
CA ASP A 340 -16.65 11.95 -13.79
C ASP A 340 -15.38 11.38 -13.16
N CYS A 341 -14.34 11.19 -13.96
CA CYS A 341 -13.08 10.61 -13.51
C CYS A 341 -11.93 11.10 -14.37
N ASN A 342 -10.92 11.66 -13.71
CA ASN A 342 -9.61 11.88 -14.30
C ASN A 342 -8.61 11.00 -13.55
N TRP A 343 -8.15 9.94 -14.19
CA TRP A 343 -7.22 9.00 -13.62
C TRP A 343 -6.17 8.59 -14.64
N GLU A 344 -4.92 8.51 -14.21
CA GLU A 344 -3.82 8.03 -15.02
C GLU A 344 -3.00 7.03 -14.22
N SER A 345 -2.51 5.99 -14.91
CA SER A 345 -1.62 5.00 -14.32
C SER A 345 -0.75 4.39 -15.40
N ASN A 346 0.48 4.07 -15.00
CA ASN A 346 1.29 3.09 -15.71
C ASN A 346 0.72 1.69 -15.47
N MET A 347 0.60 0.91 -16.54
CA MET A 347 -0.03 -0.41 -16.52
C MET A 347 0.72 -1.43 -17.34
N ILE A 348 0.51 -2.69 -16.98
CA ILE A 348 1.07 -3.85 -17.65
C ILE A 348 -0.07 -4.74 -18.15
N GLU A 349 -0.04 -5.09 -19.43
CA GLU A 349 -0.98 -6.06 -20.01
C GLU A 349 -0.65 -7.47 -19.53
N ILE A 350 -1.66 -8.20 -19.04
CA ILE A 350 -1.53 -9.59 -18.58
C ILE A 350 -2.42 -10.54 -19.38
N PRO A 351 -2.03 -11.82 -19.51
CA PRO A 351 -2.90 -12.81 -20.14
C PRO A 351 -4.19 -13.05 -19.37
N ILE A 352 -5.27 -13.35 -20.10
CA ILE A 352 -6.58 -13.72 -19.54
C ILE A 352 -6.47 -14.83 -18.49
N LYS A 353 -5.67 -15.87 -18.76
CA LYS A 353 -5.46 -16.98 -17.81
C LYS A 353 -4.86 -16.53 -16.48
N THR A 354 -3.97 -15.54 -16.49
CA THR A 354 -3.39 -14.99 -15.26
C THR A 354 -4.47 -14.28 -14.45
N HIS A 355 -5.34 -13.52 -15.10
CA HIS A 355 -6.47 -12.87 -14.46
C HIS A 355 -7.49 -13.87 -13.89
N GLU A 356 -7.76 -14.98 -14.58
CA GLU A 356 -8.60 -16.06 -14.05
C GLU A 356 -8.05 -16.61 -12.72
N HIS A 357 -6.73 -16.83 -12.64
CA HIS A 357 -6.10 -17.24 -11.38
C HIS A 357 -6.19 -16.14 -10.30
N MET A 358 -6.10 -14.86 -10.65
CA MET A 358 -6.28 -13.75 -9.70
C MET A 358 -7.71 -13.70 -9.13
N ILE A 359 -8.72 -13.93 -9.98
CA ILE A 359 -10.12 -14.05 -9.54
C ILE A 359 -10.27 -15.21 -8.55
N ASN A 360 -9.67 -16.36 -8.82
CA ASN A 360 -9.69 -17.51 -7.90
C ASN A 360 -8.93 -17.22 -6.60
N CYS A 361 -7.95 -16.32 -6.63
CA CYS A 361 -7.27 -15.81 -5.43
C CYS A 361 -8.11 -14.78 -4.64
N GLY A 362 -9.33 -14.48 -5.09
CA GLY A 362 -10.26 -13.58 -4.40
C GLY A 362 -10.20 -12.13 -4.86
N ASP A 363 -9.66 -11.85 -6.05
CA ASP A 363 -9.73 -10.51 -6.62
C ASP A 363 -11.18 -10.04 -6.76
N LYS A 364 -11.41 -8.78 -6.42
CA LYS A 364 -12.73 -8.15 -6.40
C LYS A 364 -12.61 -6.66 -6.69
N LYS A 365 -13.71 -6.06 -7.13
CA LYS A 365 -13.74 -4.62 -7.42
C LYS A 365 -13.40 -3.82 -6.16
N SER A 366 -12.49 -2.85 -6.30
CA SER A 366 -12.18 -1.93 -5.20
C SER A 366 -13.36 -1.03 -4.89
N LEU A 367 -13.56 -0.74 -3.61
CA LEU A 367 -14.66 0.09 -3.14
C LEU A 367 -14.52 1.57 -3.56
N TYR A 368 -13.27 2.06 -3.65
CA TYR A 368 -12.95 3.47 -3.86
C TYR A 368 -12.06 3.71 -5.07
N ALA A 369 -11.87 2.72 -5.95
CA ALA A 369 -11.01 2.82 -7.12
C ALA A 369 -11.66 2.29 -8.40
N PRO A 370 -11.26 2.78 -9.59
CA PRO A 370 -11.79 2.31 -10.88
C PRO A 370 -11.18 0.96 -11.33
N PHE A 371 -10.47 0.29 -10.43
CA PHE A 371 -9.79 -0.99 -10.65
C PHE A 371 -10.10 -1.97 -9.49
N SER A 372 -9.69 -3.23 -9.63
CA SER A 372 -9.87 -4.24 -8.58
C SER A 372 -8.89 -4.09 -7.41
N ASP A 373 -9.04 -4.85 -6.34
CA ASP A 373 -8.10 -4.85 -5.21
C ASP A 373 -6.67 -5.26 -5.64
N TRP A 374 -6.56 -6.11 -6.68
CA TRP A 374 -5.30 -6.45 -7.32
C TRP A 374 -4.81 -5.43 -8.36
N GLY A 375 -5.52 -4.30 -8.51
CA GLY A 375 -5.19 -3.29 -9.51
C GLY A 375 -5.57 -3.67 -10.94
N VAL A 376 -6.51 -4.61 -11.15
CA VAL A 376 -6.95 -5.01 -12.49
C VAL A 376 -7.86 -3.94 -13.09
N HIS A 377 -7.58 -3.61 -14.35
CA HIS A 377 -8.44 -2.81 -15.22
C HIS A 377 -8.68 -3.56 -16.53
N VAL A 378 -9.95 -3.73 -16.90
CA VAL A 378 -10.35 -4.45 -18.12
C VAL A 378 -10.85 -3.43 -19.15
N GLN A 379 -10.28 -3.47 -20.35
CA GLN A 379 -10.67 -2.61 -21.48
C GLN A 379 -10.86 -3.46 -22.73
N GLY A 380 -12.12 -3.73 -23.09
CA GLY A 380 -12.43 -4.63 -24.20
C GLY A 380 -12.01 -6.07 -23.88
N ASP A 381 -11.16 -6.65 -24.73
CA ASP A 381 -10.56 -7.97 -24.59
C ASP A 381 -9.21 -7.95 -23.85
N LYS A 382 -8.68 -6.76 -23.56
CA LYS A 382 -7.40 -6.60 -22.88
C LYS A 382 -7.56 -6.44 -21.38
N ILE A 383 -6.62 -7.04 -20.65
CA ILE A 383 -6.57 -6.98 -19.20
C ILE A 383 -5.24 -6.36 -18.79
N PHE A 384 -5.34 -5.33 -17.96
CA PHE A 384 -4.21 -4.58 -17.46
C PHE A 384 -4.14 -4.69 -15.94
N VAL A 385 -2.93 -4.62 -15.39
CA VAL A 385 -2.70 -4.49 -13.95
C VAL A 385 -1.87 -3.26 -13.65
N ILE A 386 -2.16 -2.62 -12.53
CA ILE A 386 -1.32 -1.60 -11.92
C ILE A 386 -0.23 -2.34 -11.12
N PRO A 387 1.06 -2.23 -11.48
CA PRO A 387 2.12 -3.06 -10.90
C PRO A 387 2.19 -3.00 -9.38
N TYR A 388 1.96 -1.83 -8.78
CA TYR A 388 2.04 -1.66 -7.33
C TYR A 388 0.95 -2.44 -6.57
N TYR A 389 -0.33 -2.23 -6.91
CA TYR A 389 -1.45 -2.93 -6.27
C TYR A 389 -1.38 -4.45 -6.47
N PHE A 390 -1.04 -4.88 -7.69
CA PHE A 390 -0.83 -6.28 -7.99
C PHE A 390 0.27 -6.87 -7.10
N SER A 391 1.41 -6.17 -6.99
CA SER A 391 2.55 -6.64 -6.20
C SER A 391 2.25 -6.68 -4.70
N CYS A 392 1.48 -5.73 -4.18
CA CYS A 392 1.01 -5.74 -2.80
C CYS A 392 0.17 -6.99 -2.49
N GLU A 393 -0.90 -7.25 -3.25
CA GLU A 393 -1.77 -8.40 -2.98
C GLU A 393 -1.04 -9.73 -3.21
N LEU A 394 -0.21 -9.82 -4.26
CA LEU A 394 0.62 -11.00 -4.51
C LEU A 394 1.59 -11.28 -3.35
N MET A 395 2.32 -10.26 -2.88
CA MET A 395 3.26 -10.41 -1.76
C MET A 395 2.55 -10.78 -0.47
N LYS A 396 1.36 -10.23 -0.21
CA LYS A 396 0.59 -10.49 1.01
C LYS A 396 0.16 -11.96 1.08
N MET A 397 -0.34 -12.50 -0.03
CA MET A 397 -0.68 -13.91 -0.13
C MET A 397 0.55 -14.81 -0.08
N LEU A 398 1.63 -14.41 -0.77
CA LEU A 398 2.89 -15.16 -0.78
C LEU A 398 3.47 -15.30 0.63
N LEU A 399 3.56 -14.21 1.40
CA LEU A 399 4.15 -14.24 2.74
C LEU A 399 3.36 -15.13 3.68
N LYS A 400 2.02 -15.05 3.63
CA LYS A 400 1.15 -15.95 4.39
C LYS A 400 1.38 -17.42 3.99
N PHE A 401 1.41 -17.70 2.69
CA PHE A 401 1.69 -19.04 2.18
C PHE A 401 3.06 -19.55 2.65
N VAL A 402 4.10 -18.73 2.54
CA VAL A 402 5.47 -19.09 2.95
C VAL A 402 5.54 -19.38 4.44
N ASP A 403 4.93 -18.54 5.29
CA ASP A 403 4.95 -18.75 6.74
C ASP A 403 4.21 -20.02 7.15
N GLU A 404 2.99 -20.26 6.62
CA GLU A 404 2.24 -21.50 6.84
C GLU A 404 3.02 -22.73 6.32
N TYR A 405 3.72 -22.59 5.18
CA TYR A 405 4.56 -23.64 4.63
C TYR A 405 5.71 -23.99 5.59
N LEU A 406 6.42 -22.98 6.10
CA LEU A 406 7.50 -23.17 7.07
C LEU A 406 6.99 -23.80 8.36
N GLN A 407 5.84 -23.37 8.87
CA GLN A 407 5.20 -24.01 10.02
C GLN A 407 4.96 -25.51 9.78
N LEU A 408 4.43 -25.89 8.61
CA LEU A 408 4.17 -27.29 8.25
C LEU A 408 5.44 -28.11 8.00
N LEU A 409 6.59 -27.47 7.75
CA LEU A 409 7.90 -28.12 7.75
C LEU A 409 8.48 -28.32 9.17
N GLY A 410 7.79 -27.85 10.21
CA GLY A 410 8.17 -28.03 11.61
C GLY A 410 9.01 -26.88 12.19
N TYR A 411 9.09 -25.73 11.53
CA TYR A 411 9.76 -24.57 12.10
C TYR A 411 8.88 -23.92 13.18
N VAL A 412 9.50 -23.56 14.31
CA VAL A 412 8.84 -22.88 15.43
C VAL A 412 8.85 -21.36 15.20
N SER A 413 7.82 -20.67 15.68
CA SER A 413 7.72 -19.22 15.60
C SER A 413 8.81 -18.54 16.44
N PHE A 414 9.80 -17.95 15.77
CA PHE A 414 10.88 -17.20 16.41
C PHE A 414 10.37 -15.97 17.15
N VAL A 415 9.31 -15.34 16.65
CA VAL A 415 8.79 -14.07 17.19
C VAL A 415 8.28 -14.28 18.62
N VAL A 416 7.61 -15.40 18.88
CA VAL A 416 7.14 -15.77 20.23
C VAL A 416 8.35 -15.97 21.15
N ASP A 417 9.31 -16.77 20.71
CA ASP A 417 10.49 -17.10 21.51
C ASP A 417 11.34 -15.87 21.90
N GLU A 418 11.37 -14.83 21.06
CA GLU A 418 12.26 -13.67 21.27
C GLU A 418 11.60 -12.47 21.91
N ILE A 419 10.30 -12.28 21.68
CA ILE A 419 9.53 -11.30 22.45
C ILE A 419 9.49 -11.73 23.93
N GLU A 420 9.36 -13.04 24.21
CA GLU A 420 9.34 -13.56 25.59
C GLU A 420 10.69 -13.39 26.31
N LYS A 421 11.81 -13.53 25.58
CA LYS A 421 13.16 -13.37 26.14
C LYS A 421 13.53 -11.93 26.52
N LYS A 422 12.71 -10.93 26.14
CA LYS A 422 13.00 -9.50 26.35
C LYS A 422 14.40 -9.08 25.87
N SER A 423 14.86 -9.67 24.76
CA SER A 423 16.13 -9.29 24.13
C SER A 423 16.00 -7.90 23.51
N PRO A 424 17.11 -7.14 23.32
CA PRO A 424 17.06 -5.87 22.59
C PRO A 424 16.40 -6.01 21.20
N PHE A 425 16.65 -7.14 20.53
CA PHE A 425 16.01 -7.47 19.26
C PHE A 425 14.50 -7.69 19.38
N GLY A 426 14.06 -8.42 20.42
CA GLY A 426 12.64 -8.62 20.72
C GLY A 426 11.90 -7.31 21.03
N GLU A 427 12.54 -6.35 21.71
CA GLU A 427 11.97 -5.03 21.92
C GLU A 427 11.79 -4.24 20.62
N ASP A 428 12.79 -4.29 19.74
CA ASP A 428 12.73 -3.61 18.44
C ASP A 428 11.67 -4.25 17.54
N LEU A 429 11.53 -5.58 17.52
CA LEU A 429 10.43 -6.27 16.84
C LEU A 429 9.07 -5.83 17.35
N LYS A 430 8.89 -5.76 18.67
CA LYS A 430 7.64 -5.33 19.29
C LYS A 430 7.29 -3.88 18.92
N LYS A 431 8.26 -2.97 18.99
CA LYS A 431 8.07 -1.57 18.57
C LYS A 431 7.75 -1.48 17.08
N PHE A 432 8.42 -2.29 16.26
CA PHE A 432 8.20 -2.37 14.82
C PHE A 432 6.77 -2.82 14.52
N GLU A 433 6.33 -3.97 15.04
CA GLU A 433 4.98 -4.51 14.82
C GLU A 433 3.87 -3.52 15.22
N GLN A 434 4.09 -2.72 16.27
CA GLN A 434 3.14 -1.74 16.75
C GLN A 434 3.05 -0.48 15.88
N ASN A 435 4.18 -0.01 15.35
CA ASN A 435 4.29 1.37 14.86
C ASN A 435 4.81 1.49 13.41
N HIS A 436 5.33 0.43 12.80
CA HIS A 436 5.85 0.53 11.42
C HIS A 436 4.74 0.97 10.46
N LEU A 437 5.13 1.81 9.51
CA LEU A 437 4.32 2.10 8.35
C LEU A 437 4.66 1.10 7.24
N GLY A 438 3.84 1.09 6.19
CA GLY A 438 4.12 0.34 4.98
C GLY A 438 3.39 -0.99 4.87
N PHE A 439 3.82 -1.74 3.86
CA PHE A 439 3.33 -3.07 3.54
C PHE A 439 3.72 -4.09 4.61
#